data_AF-A0A7L4I5W6-F1
#
_entry.id   AF-A0A7L4I5W6-F1
#
_cell.length_a   1.000
_cell.length_b   1.000
_cell.length_c   1.000
_cell.angle_alpha   90.00
_cell.angle_beta   90.00
_cell.angle_gamma   90.00
#
_symmetry.space_group_name_H-M   'P 1'
#
loop_
_entity.id
_entity.type
_entity.pdbx_description
1 polymer ?
#
loop_
_entity_poly.entity_id
_entity_poly.type
_entity_poly.pdbx_seq_one_letter_code
_entity_poly.pdbx_strand_id
1 'polypeptide(L)'
;VSLAVAHPIRPKPPSATSIPAILKALQDEWDAVMLHSFTLRQQLQTTRQELSHALYQHDAACRVIARLTKEVTAAREALATLKPQAGLIVPQTVPSSQPNVAGAGESMDLGELAGMTPEIIQKLQDKATVLTTERKKRGKTVPEELVKPEELSKYRQVASHVGLHSASIPGILALDLCPSDTNKILTGGADKNVIVFDKSSEQILATLKGHSKKVTSVVFHPSQDLVFSASPDATIRIWSVPNASCVQVVRAHEGSVTGLSLHATGDYLLSSSDDQVRPSPGPQPLPCFSSLCTPRAVPLFQYWAFSDIQTGRVLTKVTDESSGCALTCAQFHPDGLIFGTGTMDSQIKIWDLK
;
A
#
# COMPACT_ATOMS: atom_id res chain seq x y z
N VAL A 1 0.68 34.57 -41.54
CA VAL A 1 0.47 35.80 -42.32
C VAL A 1 1.77 36.58 -42.30
N SER A 2 2.53 36.53 -43.39
CA SER A 2 3.79 37.28 -43.52
C SER A 2 3.45 38.75 -43.71
N LEU A 3 3.60 39.56 -42.65
CA LEU A 3 3.53 41.01 -42.77
C LEU A 3 4.76 41.46 -43.57
N ALA A 4 4.56 41.71 -44.87
CA ALA A 4 5.55 42.39 -45.68
C ALA A 4 5.72 43.80 -45.12
N VAL A 5 6.76 44.00 -44.31
CA VAL A 5 7.13 45.31 -43.79
C VAL A 5 7.62 46.12 -44.99
N ALA A 6 6.79 47.06 -45.46
CA ALA A 6 7.22 48.03 -46.45
C ALA A 6 8.40 48.83 -45.85
N HIS A 7 9.55 48.77 -46.53
CA HIS A 7 10.74 49.50 -46.11
C HIS A 7 10.46 51.00 -46.05
N PRO A 8 10.96 51.72 -45.02
CA PRO A 8 10.79 53.17 -44.93
C PRO A 8 11.42 53.85 -46.15
N ILE A 9 10.60 54.60 -46.88
CA ILE A 9 11.05 55.39 -48.03
C ILE A 9 12.02 56.44 -47.48
N ARG A 10 13.29 56.39 -47.91
CA ARG A 10 14.34 57.30 -47.46
C ARG A 10 13.99 58.71 -47.92
N PRO A 11 13.94 59.73 -47.04
CA PRO A 11 13.57 61.09 -47.43
C PRO A 11 14.56 61.61 -48.48
N LYS A 12 14.04 62.13 -49.61
CA LYS A 12 14.86 62.79 -50.63
C LYS A 12 15.42 64.10 -50.06
N PRO A 13 16.68 64.45 -50.35
CA PRO A 13 17.28 65.70 -49.87
C PRO A 13 16.53 66.91 -50.47
N PRO A 14 16.31 68.00 -49.71
CA PRO A 14 15.54 69.14 -50.19
C PRO A 14 16.33 69.89 -51.27
N SER A 15 15.87 69.85 -52.53
CA SER A 15 16.43 70.65 -53.62
C SER A 15 15.67 71.97 -53.87
N ALA A 16 14.67 72.27 -53.04
CA ALA A 16 13.81 73.45 -53.19
C ALA A 16 14.46 74.69 -52.56
N THR A 17 14.87 75.65 -53.39
CA THR A 17 15.50 76.91 -52.98
C THR A 17 14.51 78.08 -52.83
N SER A 18 13.21 77.86 -53.00
CA SER A 18 12.16 78.88 -52.86
C SER A 18 11.04 78.47 -51.90
N ILE A 19 10.49 79.44 -51.15
CA ILE A 19 9.43 79.23 -50.15
C ILE A 19 8.21 78.48 -50.73
N PRO A 20 7.68 78.82 -51.94
CA PRO A 20 6.55 78.09 -52.52
C PRO A 20 6.88 76.61 -52.84
N ALA A 21 8.10 76.31 -53.26
CA ALA A 21 8.52 74.95 -53.59
C ALA A 21 8.69 74.08 -52.33
N ILE A 22 9.15 74.66 -51.21
CA ILE A 22 9.25 73.97 -49.92
C ILE A 22 7.85 73.63 -49.40
N LEU A 23 6.89 74.57 -49.46
CA LEU A 23 5.51 74.32 -49.02
C LEU A 23 4.84 73.22 -49.85
N LYS A 24 5.07 73.19 -51.17
CA LYS A 24 4.55 72.15 -52.05
C LYS A 24 5.14 70.77 -51.72
N ALA A 25 6.46 70.68 -51.51
CA ALA A 25 7.10 69.42 -51.12
C ALA A 25 6.60 68.90 -49.77
N LEU A 26 6.37 69.79 -48.79
CA LEU A 26 5.77 69.41 -47.51
C LEU A 26 4.34 68.88 -47.66
N GLN A 27 3.55 69.46 -48.58
CA GLN A 27 2.21 68.99 -48.87
C GLN A 27 2.22 67.60 -49.54
N ASP A 28 3.09 67.39 -50.52
CA ASP A 28 3.22 66.10 -51.22
C ASP A 28 3.67 64.97 -50.26
N GLU A 29 4.62 65.24 -49.36
CA GLU A 29 5.05 64.28 -48.32
C GLU A 29 3.94 64.03 -47.28
N TRP A 30 3.18 65.06 -46.91
CA TRP A 30 2.05 64.90 -46.00
C TRP A 30 0.93 64.05 -46.61
N ASP A 31 0.60 64.27 -47.89
CA ASP A 31 -0.38 63.47 -48.62
C ASP A 31 0.08 62.00 -48.75
N ALA A 32 1.36 61.75 -49.02
CA ALA A 32 1.94 60.41 -49.07
C ALA A 32 1.86 59.70 -47.71
N VAL A 33 2.19 60.39 -46.62
CA VAL A 33 2.09 59.85 -45.25
C VAL A 33 0.63 59.57 -44.87
N MET A 34 -0.30 60.46 -45.22
CA MET A 34 -1.72 60.28 -44.95
C MET A 34 -2.29 59.06 -45.68
N LEU A 35 -1.96 58.88 -46.96
CA LEU A 35 -2.39 57.72 -47.73
C LEU A 35 -1.79 56.42 -47.18
N HIS A 36 -0.49 56.42 -46.85
CA HIS A 36 0.16 55.26 -46.25
C HIS A 36 -0.45 54.90 -44.89
N SER A 37 -0.70 55.89 -44.02
CA SER A 37 -1.36 55.68 -42.72
C SER A 37 -2.77 55.13 -42.90
N PHE A 38 -3.50 55.54 -43.93
CA PHE A 38 -4.84 55.04 -44.21
C PHE A 38 -4.80 53.57 -44.63
N THR A 39 -3.94 53.20 -45.58
CA THR A 39 -3.76 51.81 -46.02
C THR A 39 -3.31 50.92 -44.87
N LEU A 40 -2.39 51.38 -44.03
CA LEU A 40 -1.91 50.63 -42.86
C LEU A 40 -3.04 50.38 -41.85
N ARG A 41 -3.88 51.39 -41.57
CA ARG A 41 -5.05 51.24 -40.70
C ARG A 41 -6.06 50.23 -41.27
N GLN A 42 -6.29 50.25 -42.58
CA GLN A 42 -7.17 49.29 -43.23
C GLN A 42 -6.63 47.85 -43.11
N GLN A 43 -5.34 47.63 -43.38
CA GLN A 43 -4.70 46.33 -43.20
C GLN A 43 -4.76 45.84 -41.75
N LEU A 44 -4.55 46.75 -40.79
CA LEU A 44 -4.67 46.43 -39.36
C LEU A 44 -6.10 45.99 -39.01
N GLN A 45 -7.12 46.67 -39.53
CA GLN A 45 -8.51 46.29 -39.29
C GLN A 45 -8.84 44.93 -39.89
N THR A 46 -8.41 44.64 -41.12
CA THR A 46 -8.61 43.35 -41.77
C THR A 46 -7.94 42.22 -40.99
N THR A 47 -6.65 42.38 -40.64
CA THR A 47 -5.90 41.37 -39.88
C THR A 47 -6.49 41.16 -38.48
N ARG A 48 -7.00 42.21 -37.83
CA ARG A 48 -7.72 42.09 -36.55
C ARG A 48 -8.98 41.26 -36.70
N GLN A 49 -9.74 41.44 -37.77
CA GLN A 49 -10.96 40.67 -38.02
C GLN A 49 -10.64 39.19 -38.28
N GLU A 50 -9.62 38.90 -39.10
CA GLU A 50 -9.16 37.53 -39.36
C GLU A 50 -8.70 36.83 -38.07
N LEU A 51 -7.91 37.53 -37.25
CA LEU A 51 -7.45 37.00 -35.97
C LEU A 51 -8.62 36.73 -35.01
N SER A 52 -9.61 37.62 -34.95
CA SER A 52 -10.80 37.42 -34.12
C SER A 52 -11.59 36.18 -34.55
N HIS A 53 -11.73 35.98 -35.85
CA HIS A 53 -12.38 34.79 -36.40
C HIS A 53 -11.58 33.50 -36.11
N ALA A 54 -10.25 33.54 -36.27
CA ALA A 54 -9.39 32.40 -35.96
C ALA A 54 -9.46 31.99 -34.48
N LEU A 55 -9.49 32.96 -33.55
CA LEU A 55 -9.66 32.70 -32.12
C LEU A 55 -11.01 32.05 -31.79
N TYR A 56 -12.08 32.49 -32.46
CA TYR A 56 -13.40 31.87 -32.28
C TYR A 56 -13.42 30.41 -32.77
N GLN A 57 -12.81 30.13 -33.92
CA GLN A 57 -12.66 28.75 -34.42
C GLN A 57 -11.80 27.89 -33.49
N HIS A 58 -10.75 28.47 -32.90
CA HIS A 58 -9.91 27.78 -31.92
C HIS A 58 -10.71 27.40 -30.66
N ASP A 59 -11.50 28.30 -30.08
CA ASP A 59 -12.36 27.97 -28.92
C ASP A 59 -13.35 26.85 -29.27
N ALA A 60 -13.97 26.91 -30.45
CA ALA A 60 -14.86 25.86 -30.93
C ALA A 60 -14.13 24.50 -31.03
N ALA A 61 -12.91 24.47 -31.57
CA ALA A 61 -12.10 23.26 -31.66
C ALA A 61 -11.71 22.71 -30.27
N CYS A 62 -11.37 23.57 -29.31
CA CYS A 62 -11.08 23.17 -27.93
C CYS A 62 -12.28 22.47 -27.27
N ARG A 63 -13.51 22.94 -27.52
CA ARG A 63 -14.75 22.30 -27.02
C ARG A 63 -14.94 20.90 -27.63
N VAL A 64 -14.62 20.73 -28.90
CA VAL A 64 -14.68 19.41 -29.56
C VAL A 64 -13.68 18.44 -28.92
N ILE A 65 -12.45 18.88 -28.67
CA ILE A 65 -11.43 18.07 -27.99
C ILE A 65 -11.88 17.67 -26.57
N ALA A 66 -12.44 18.61 -25.81
CA ALA A 66 -12.97 18.32 -24.48
C ALA A 66 -14.08 17.26 -24.51
N ARG A 67 -14.99 17.35 -25.49
CA ARG A 67 -16.04 16.35 -25.69
C ARG A 67 -15.47 14.98 -26.05
N LEU A 68 -14.59 14.91 -27.04
CA LEU A 68 -13.95 13.65 -27.47
C LEU A 68 -13.16 13.00 -26.32
N THR A 69 -12.47 13.81 -25.52
CA THR A 69 -11.73 13.31 -24.35
C THR A 69 -12.67 12.63 -23.37
N LYS A 70 -13.84 13.23 -23.09
CA LYS A 70 -14.87 12.65 -22.22
C LYS A 70 -15.46 11.35 -22.77
N GLU A 71 -15.69 11.29 -24.09
CA GLU A 71 -16.19 10.06 -24.75
C GLU A 71 -15.13 8.95 -24.71
N VAL A 72 -13.84 9.28 -24.92
CA VAL A 72 -12.73 8.32 -24.83
C VAL A 72 -12.53 7.80 -23.40
N THR A 73 -12.62 8.66 -22.37
CA THR A 73 -12.51 8.21 -20.97
C THR A 73 -13.66 7.28 -20.61
N ALA A 74 -14.90 7.62 -21.00
CA ALA A 74 -16.07 6.78 -20.75
C ALA A 74 -15.94 5.41 -21.45
N ALA A 75 -15.43 5.37 -22.69
CA ALA A 75 -15.19 4.12 -23.41
C ALA A 75 -14.10 3.27 -22.73
N ARG A 76 -13.03 3.89 -22.21
CA ARG A 76 -11.97 3.19 -21.46
C ARG A 76 -12.48 2.60 -20.16
N GLU A 77 -13.29 3.34 -19.41
CA GLU A 77 -13.93 2.86 -18.18
C GLU A 77 -14.87 1.68 -18.49
N ALA A 78 -15.71 1.77 -19.53
CA ALA A 78 -16.57 0.67 -19.95
C ALA A 78 -15.77 -0.59 -20.29
N LEU A 79 -14.65 -0.47 -21.04
CA LEU A 79 -13.77 -1.61 -21.33
C LEU A 79 -13.09 -2.19 -20.09
N ALA A 80 -12.69 -1.34 -19.14
CA ALA A 80 -12.13 -1.79 -17.86
C ALA A 80 -13.14 -2.59 -17.04
N THR A 81 -14.43 -2.25 -17.11
CA THR A 81 -15.50 -3.00 -16.43
C THR A 81 -15.90 -4.31 -17.13
N LEU A 82 -15.70 -4.43 -18.45
CA LEU A 82 -16.00 -5.64 -19.21
C LEU A 82 -14.88 -6.69 -19.18
N LYS A 83 -13.61 -6.27 -19.13
CA LYS A 83 -12.46 -7.18 -19.03
C LYS A 83 -12.46 -8.15 -17.83
N PRO A 84 -13.01 -7.85 -16.64
CA PRO A 84 -13.11 -8.83 -15.55
C PRO A 84 -14.15 -9.95 -15.79
N GLN A 85 -14.97 -9.90 -16.85
CA GLN A 85 -15.96 -10.95 -17.15
C GLN A 85 -15.60 -11.86 -18.34
N ALA A 86 -14.60 -11.50 -19.14
CA ALA A 86 -14.19 -12.28 -20.32
C ALA A 86 -13.14 -13.37 -20.04
N GLY A 87 -12.96 -13.77 -18.77
CA GLY A 87 -12.08 -14.87 -18.35
C GLY A 87 -12.76 -16.24 -18.27
N LEU A 88 -14.07 -16.33 -18.59
CA LEU A 88 -14.84 -17.57 -18.60
C LEU A 88 -15.44 -17.76 -19.99
N ILE A 89 -14.72 -18.43 -20.90
CA ILE A 89 -15.25 -19.32 -21.94
C ILE A 89 -14.08 -20.15 -22.47
N VAL A 90 -14.12 -21.44 -22.16
CA VAL A 90 -13.34 -22.51 -22.76
C VAL A 90 -13.88 -22.78 -24.17
N PRO A 91 -13.04 -22.92 -25.22
CA PRO A 91 -13.47 -23.58 -26.44
C PRO A 91 -13.15 -25.09 -26.35
N GLN A 92 -14.20 -25.90 -26.26
CA GLN A 92 -14.15 -27.32 -26.62
C GLN A 92 -13.98 -27.45 -28.13
N THR A 93 -12.96 -28.18 -28.58
CA THR A 93 -12.94 -28.82 -29.90
C THR A 93 -12.14 -30.12 -29.84
N VAL A 94 -12.83 -31.27 -29.87
CA VAL A 94 -12.37 -32.48 -30.56
C VAL A 94 -13.60 -33.34 -30.91
N PRO A 95 -13.60 -34.10 -32.03
CA PRO A 95 -13.02 -35.44 -31.94
C PRO A 95 -12.33 -35.97 -33.23
N SER A 96 -11.19 -36.64 -33.06
CA SER A 96 -10.73 -37.67 -34.00
C SER A 96 -9.91 -38.77 -33.28
N SER A 97 -10.55 -39.93 -33.16
CA SER A 97 -10.07 -41.32 -33.32
C SER A 97 -8.64 -41.77 -32.89
N GLN A 98 -8.67 -42.88 -32.11
CA GLN A 98 -7.80 -44.08 -32.10
C GLN A 98 -6.71 -44.26 -30.98
N PRO A 99 -6.35 -45.52 -30.60
CA PRO A 99 -6.48 -45.98 -29.22
C PRO A 99 -5.21 -46.49 -28.52
N ASN A 100 -5.31 -46.64 -27.20
CA ASN A 100 -4.58 -47.51 -26.23
C ASN A 100 -3.15 -48.00 -26.54
N VAL A 101 -2.21 -47.66 -25.64
CA VAL A 101 -1.24 -48.63 -25.07
C VAL A 101 -0.99 -48.30 -23.59
N ALA A 102 -1.08 -49.33 -22.76
CA ALA A 102 -0.86 -49.32 -21.31
C ALA A 102 0.61 -49.14 -20.91
N GLY A 103 0.85 -48.53 -19.75
CA GLY A 103 2.14 -48.51 -19.08
C GLY A 103 2.00 -48.09 -17.63
N ALA A 104 2.05 -49.07 -16.72
CA ALA A 104 2.09 -48.88 -15.28
C ALA A 104 3.38 -48.14 -14.88
N GLY A 105 3.25 -47.17 -13.99
CA GLY A 105 4.35 -46.43 -13.39
C GLY A 105 3.83 -45.64 -12.20
N GLU A 106 3.85 -46.28 -11.03
CA GLU A 106 3.68 -45.62 -9.74
C GLU A 106 4.67 -44.45 -9.65
N SER A 107 4.14 -43.23 -9.50
CA SER A 107 4.94 -42.05 -9.17
C SER A 107 4.33 -41.37 -7.95
N MET A 108 5.12 -41.49 -6.89
CA MET A 108 5.15 -40.79 -5.62
C MET A 108 4.35 -39.48 -5.55
N ASP A 109 3.54 -39.44 -4.49
CA ASP A 109 3.07 -38.28 -3.73
C ASP A 109 4.00 -37.06 -3.89
N LEU A 110 3.59 -36.15 -4.77
CA LEU A 110 4.18 -34.84 -4.96
C LEU A 110 3.32 -33.83 -4.21
N GLY A 111 3.72 -33.58 -2.96
CA GLY A 111 3.58 -32.33 -2.24
C GLY A 111 2.23 -31.63 -2.32
N GLU A 112 1.40 -31.83 -1.29
CA GLU A 112 0.31 -30.94 -0.87
C GLU A 112 0.72 -29.47 -1.13
N LEU A 113 0.21 -28.89 -2.21
CA LEU A 113 0.44 -27.49 -2.56
C LEU A 113 -0.15 -26.64 -1.45
N ALA A 114 0.75 -26.12 -0.59
CA ALA A 114 0.49 -25.05 0.36
C ALA A 114 0.06 -23.79 -0.41
N GLY A 115 -1.23 -23.73 -0.71
CA GLY A 115 -1.93 -22.57 -1.24
C GLY A 115 -3.20 -22.39 -0.43
N MET A 116 -3.65 -21.13 -0.26
CA MET A 116 -4.96 -20.88 0.35
C MET A 116 -6.01 -21.62 -0.48
N THR A 117 -6.72 -22.56 0.15
CA THR A 117 -7.80 -23.27 -0.54
C THR A 117 -8.88 -22.26 -0.94
N PRO A 118 -9.59 -22.49 -2.07
CA PRO A 118 -10.64 -21.58 -2.52
C PRO A 118 -11.73 -21.36 -1.47
N GLU A 119 -11.95 -22.35 -0.60
CA GLU A 119 -12.87 -22.26 0.54
C GLU A 119 -12.43 -21.23 1.58
N ILE A 120 -11.13 -21.15 1.88
CA ILE A 120 -10.57 -20.16 2.81
C ILE A 120 -10.77 -18.75 2.24
N ILE A 121 -10.48 -18.58 0.95
CA ILE A 121 -10.66 -17.30 0.25
C ILE A 121 -12.13 -16.88 0.30
N GLN A 122 -13.07 -17.80 0.03
CA GLN A 122 -14.50 -17.52 0.11
C GLN A 122 -14.93 -17.11 1.53
N LYS A 123 -14.49 -17.82 2.57
CA LYS A 123 -14.81 -17.47 3.97
C LYS A 123 -14.31 -16.08 4.34
N LEU A 124 -13.10 -15.73 3.91
CA LEU A 124 -12.50 -14.41 4.15
C LEU A 124 -13.31 -13.31 3.44
N GLN A 125 -13.77 -13.57 2.21
CA GLN A 125 -14.64 -12.65 1.47
C GLN A 125 -16.00 -12.48 2.11
N ASP A 126 -16.68 -13.58 2.48
CA ASP A 126 -17.98 -13.52 3.12
C ASP A 126 -17.90 -12.71 4.42
N LYS A 127 -16.87 -12.94 5.25
CA LYS A 127 -16.66 -12.16 6.47
C LYS A 127 -16.41 -10.68 6.17
N ALA A 128 -15.62 -10.36 5.16
CA ALA A 128 -15.38 -8.98 4.75
C ALA A 128 -16.67 -8.29 4.26
N THR A 129 -17.55 -8.99 3.55
CA THR A 129 -18.85 -8.42 3.16
C THR A 129 -19.72 -8.13 4.38
N VAL A 130 -19.74 -9.02 5.38
CA VAL A 130 -20.44 -8.78 6.65
C VAL A 130 -19.86 -7.55 7.35
N LEU A 131 -18.55 -7.47 7.55
CA LEU A 131 -17.90 -6.34 8.23
C LEU A 131 -18.10 -5.01 7.50
N THR A 132 -18.05 -5.01 6.17
CA THR A 132 -18.32 -3.81 5.37
C THR A 132 -19.78 -3.40 5.42
N THR A 133 -20.73 -4.35 5.47
CA THR A 133 -22.15 -4.02 5.68
C THR A 133 -22.42 -3.50 7.08
N GLU A 134 -21.81 -4.08 8.12
CA GLU A 134 -21.87 -3.58 9.50
C GLU A 134 -21.29 -2.17 9.60
N ARG A 135 -20.18 -1.89 8.92
CA ARG A 135 -19.58 -0.55 8.86
C ARG A 135 -20.48 0.46 8.16
N LYS A 136 -21.14 0.07 7.06
CA LYS A 136 -22.15 0.91 6.38
C LYS A 136 -23.37 1.16 7.28
N LYS A 137 -23.80 0.16 8.05
CA LYS A 137 -24.89 0.29 9.04
C LYS A 137 -24.49 1.19 10.22
N ARG A 138 -23.25 1.12 10.69
CA ARG A 138 -22.64 2.04 11.67
C ARG A 138 -22.31 3.42 11.09
N GLY A 139 -22.79 3.73 9.88
CA GLY A 139 -22.30 4.83 9.04
C GLY A 139 -22.26 6.19 9.74
N LYS A 140 -21.16 6.92 9.51
CA LYS A 140 -20.92 8.37 9.70
C LYS A 140 -21.41 9.07 10.97
N THR A 141 -22.00 8.36 11.92
CA THR A 141 -22.22 8.82 13.27
C THR A 141 -20.93 8.55 14.02
N VAL A 142 -20.30 9.62 14.48
CA VAL A 142 -19.25 9.51 15.50
C VAL A 142 -19.89 8.68 16.64
N PRO A 143 -19.25 7.60 17.12
CA PRO A 143 -19.76 6.84 18.23
C PRO A 143 -20.23 7.80 19.33
N GLU A 144 -21.47 7.67 19.80
CA GLU A 144 -22.04 8.60 20.78
C GLU A 144 -21.26 8.57 22.11
N GLU A 145 -20.47 7.52 22.33
CA GLU A 145 -19.52 7.34 23.42
C GLU A 145 -18.14 7.99 23.18
N LEU A 146 -17.94 8.76 22.10
CA LEU A 146 -16.65 9.42 21.87
C LEU A 146 -16.45 10.53 22.91
N VAL A 147 -15.56 10.27 23.84
CA VAL A 147 -15.21 11.16 24.95
C VAL A 147 -14.80 12.53 24.43
N LYS A 148 -15.44 13.58 24.96
CA LYS A 148 -15.15 14.97 24.55
C LYS A 148 -13.70 15.32 24.92
N PRO A 149 -13.02 16.20 24.16
CA PRO A 149 -11.64 16.57 24.46
C PRO A 149 -11.46 17.16 25.87
N GLU A 150 -12.49 17.82 26.41
CA GLU A 150 -12.50 18.34 27.79
C GLU A 150 -12.42 17.23 28.86
N GLU A 151 -12.94 16.04 28.57
CA GLU A 151 -12.92 14.90 29.47
C GLU A 151 -11.61 14.13 29.41
N LEU A 152 -10.94 14.09 28.24
CA LEU A 152 -9.59 13.53 28.10
C LEU A 152 -8.58 14.26 29.00
N SER A 153 -8.76 15.57 29.22
CA SER A 153 -7.92 16.35 30.15
C SER A 153 -8.04 15.91 31.62
N LYS A 154 -9.13 15.22 31.98
CA LYS A 154 -9.40 14.72 33.33
C LYS A 154 -8.87 13.29 33.55
N TYR A 155 -8.33 12.64 32.51
CA TYR A 155 -7.82 11.29 32.62
C TYR A 155 -6.60 11.29 33.55
N ARG A 156 -6.71 10.53 34.63
CA ARG A 156 -5.66 10.34 35.61
C ARG A 156 -5.39 8.86 35.78
N GLN A 157 -4.16 8.53 36.14
CA GLN A 157 -3.79 7.17 36.46
C GLN A 157 -4.62 6.68 37.66
N VAL A 158 -5.40 5.63 37.44
CA VAL A 158 -6.26 5.02 38.48
C VAL A 158 -5.49 4.00 39.31
N ALA A 159 -4.61 3.23 38.66
CA ALA A 159 -3.82 2.20 39.30
C ALA A 159 -2.39 2.13 38.72
N SER A 160 -1.43 1.72 39.54
CA SER A 160 -0.06 1.40 39.12
C SER A 160 0.30 0.05 39.69
N HIS A 161 0.43 -0.95 38.82
CA HIS A 161 0.87 -2.29 39.23
C HIS A 161 2.34 -2.44 38.86
N VAL A 162 3.19 -2.51 39.87
CA VAL A 162 4.64 -2.71 39.71
C VAL A 162 4.94 -4.20 39.91
N GLY A 163 5.90 -4.73 39.14
CA GLY A 163 6.38 -6.10 39.33
C GLY A 163 5.52 -7.17 38.64
N LEU A 164 4.75 -6.83 37.61
CA LEU A 164 4.14 -7.84 36.73
C LEU A 164 5.22 -8.73 36.12
N HIS A 165 6.25 -8.10 35.53
CA HIS A 165 7.41 -8.79 34.98
C HIS A 165 8.58 -8.84 35.95
N SER A 166 9.56 -9.69 35.67
CA SER A 166 10.74 -9.87 36.51
C SER A 166 11.48 -8.55 36.81
N ALA A 167 11.79 -8.31 38.08
CA ALA A 167 12.52 -7.12 38.52
C ALA A 167 13.97 -7.08 38.00
N SER A 168 14.55 -8.22 37.62
CA SER A 168 15.94 -8.28 37.13
C SER A 168 16.07 -7.77 35.69
N ILE A 169 15.04 -7.92 34.86
CA ILE A 169 14.99 -7.47 33.48
C ILE A 169 13.71 -6.66 33.29
N PRO A 170 13.69 -5.38 33.73
CA PRO A 170 12.53 -4.53 33.57
C PRO A 170 12.30 -4.20 32.10
N GLY A 171 11.04 -4.26 31.65
CA GLY A 171 10.65 -3.82 30.33
C GLY A 171 9.42 -4.57 29.80
N ILE A 172 8.35 -3.82 29.56
CA ILE A 172 7.17 -4.30 28.83
C ILE A 172 7.35 -3.83 27.39
N LEU A 173 7.39 -4.77 26.44
CA LEU A 173 7.64 -4.49 25.03
C LEU A 173 6.37 -4.45 24.20
N ALA A 174 5.35 -5.20 24.63
CA ALA A 174 4.07 -5.26 23.97
C ALA A 174 2.95 -5.32 25.00
N LEU A 175 1.82 -4.69 24.67
CA LEU A 175 0.63 -4.67 25.50
C LEU A 175 -0.59 -4.76 24.60
N ASP A 176 -1.57 -5.55 25.01
CA ASP A 176 -2.86 -5.66 24.34
C ASP A 176 -4.00 -5.81 25.35
N LEU A 177 -5.21 -5.43 24.95
CA LEU A 177 -6.41 -5.47 25.78
C LEU A 177 -7.42 -6.43 25.17
N CYS A 178 -8.09 -7.23 25.99
CA CYS A 178 -9.13 -8.12 25.48
C CYS A 178 -10.32 -7.29 24.95
N PRO A 179 -10.74 -7.48 23.68
CA PRO A 179 -11.85 -6.71 23.10
C PRO A 179 -13.20 -6.96 23.78
N SER A 180 -13.42 -8.18 24.30
CA SER A 180 -14.66 -8.57 24.98
C SER A 180 -14.68 -8.18 26.46
N ASP A 181 -13.53 -8.28 27.14
CA ASP A 181 -13.38 -7.97 28.56
C ASP A 181 -12.28 -6.92 28.78
N THR A 182 -12.62 -5.63 28.89
CA THR A 182 -11.65 -4.53 29.09
C THR A 182 -10.82 -4.66 30.38
N ASN A 183 -11.21 -5.55 31.30
CA ASN A 183 -10.48 -5.80 32.55
C ASN A 183 -9.25 -6.70 32.35
N LYS A 184 -9.21 -7.52 31.29
CA LYS A 184 -8.09 -8.42 31.01
C LYS A 184 -7.04 -7.69 30.17
N ILE A 185 -5.81 -7.65 30.69
CA ILE A 185 -4.66 -7.00 30.08
C ILE A 185 -3.62 -8.07 29.78
N LEU A 186 -3.05 -8.02 28.59
CA LEU A 186 -1.97 -8.90 28.14
C LEU A 186 -0.70 -8.09 28.00
N THR A 187 0.37 -8.62 28.55
CA THR A 187 1.68 -7.96 28.55
C THR A 187 2.76 -8.93 28.12
N GLY A 188 3.60 -8.48 27.18
CA GLY A 188 4.79 -9.19 26.71
C GLY A 188 6.04 -8.52 27.25
N GLY A 189 6.84 -9.30 27.99
CA GLY A 189 8.00 -8.78 28.70
C GLY A 189 9.34 -9.04 28.01
N ALA A 190 10.33 -8.21 28.38
CA ALA A 190 11.74 -8.47 28.11
C ALA A 190 12.26 -9.70 28.87
N ASP A 191 11.58 -10.10 29.94
CA ASP A 191 11.82 -11.29 30.75
C ASP A 191 11.35 -12.60 30.08
N LYS A 192 10.92 -12.54 28.82
CA LYS A 192 10.46 -13.67 27.96
C LYS A 192 9.13 -14.27 28.39
N ASN A 193 8.49 -13.68 29.40
CA ASN A 193 7.20 -14.14 29.88
C ASN A 193 6.09 -13.33 29.23
N VAL A 194 4.96 -13.99 29.03
CA VAL A 194 3.71 -13.35 28.65
C VAL A 194 2.77 -13.47 29.84
N ILE A 195 2.20 -12.33 30.25
CA ILE A 195 1.43 -12.26 31.49
C ILE A 195 0.04 -11.76 31.15
N VAL A 196 -0.95 -12.53 31.62
CA VAL A 196 -2.35 -12.14 31.59
C VAL A 196 -2.72 -11.62 32.98
N PHE A 197 -3.06 -10.35 33.05
CA PHE A 197 -3.42 -9.65 34.27
C PHE A 197 -4.90 -9.29 34.24
N ASP A 198 -5.59 -9.51 35.35
CA ASP A 198 -6.97 -9.08 35.53
C ASP A 198 -7.01 -7.86 36.45
N LYS A 199 -7.50 -6.75 35.90
CA LYS A 199 -7.67 -5.49 36.61
C LYS A 199 -8.73 -5.57 37.71
N SER A 200 -9.76 -6.41 37.56
CA SER A 200 -10.87 -6.46 38.51
C SER A 200 -10.49 -7.16 39.82
N SER A 201 -9.74 -8.25 39.72
CA SER A 201 -9.18 -8.98 40.87
C SER A 201 -7.82 -8.45 41.33
N GLU A 202 -7.18 -7.58 40.53
CA GLU A 202 -5.80 -7.11 40.69
C GLU A 202 -4.77 -8.26 40.78
N GLN A 203 -5.05 -9.39 40.13
CA GLN A 203 -4.21 -10.58 40.17
C GLN A 203 -3.69 -10.99 38.79
N ILE A 204 -2.57 -11.70 38.81
CA ILE A 204 -2.03 -12.36 37.63
C ILE A 204 -2.81 -13.65 37.42
N LEU A 205 -3.58 -13.72 36.33
CA LEU A 205 -4.34 -14.92 35.96
C LEU A 205 -3.43 -16.03 35.44
N ALA A 206 -2.49 -15.68 34.56
CA ALA A 206 -1.60 -16.64 33.93
C ALA A 206 -0.21 -16.04 33.69
N THR A 207 0.82 -16.83 33.97
CA THR A 207 2.21 -16.54 33.60
C THR A 207 2.68 -17.58 32.59
N LEU A 208 2.75 -17.18 31.33
CA LEU A 208 3.03 -18.03 30.20
C LEU A 208 4.54 -18.01 29.91
N LYS A 209 5.21 -19.11 30.24
CA LYS A 209 6.67 -19.27 30.10
C LYS A 209 6.98 -20.26 28.97
N GLY A 210 7.87 -19.87 28.06
CA GLY A 210 8.33 -20.79 27.01
C GLY A 210 9.10 -20.14 25.85
N HIS A 211 9.05 -18.82 25.71
CA HIS A 211 9.89 -18.13 24.74
C HIS A 211 11.37 -18.15 25.16
N SER A 212 12.25 -18.28 24.17
CA SER A 212 13.70 -18.29 24.39
C SER A 212 14.31 -16.89 24.39
N LYS A 213 13.60 -15.92 23.80
CA LYS A 213 13.96 -14.50 23.73
C LYS A 213 12.79 -13.63 24.21
N LYS A 214 13.04 -12.31 24.29
CA LYS A 214 12.05 -11.31 24.69
C LYS A 214 10.81 -11.34 23.78
N VAL A 215 9.63 -11.09 24.33
CA VAL A 215 8.39 -11.09 23.53
C VAL A 215 8.20 -9.72 22.88
N THR A 216 8.10 -9.67 21.55
CA THR A 216 8.04 -8.40 20.77
C THR A 216 6.62 -8.00 20.39
N SER A 217 5.69 -8.95 20.30
CA SER A 217 4.29 -8.67 19.99
C SER A 217 3.39 -9.66 20.69
N VAL A 218 2.23 -9.17 21.15
CA VAL A 218 1.20 -9.96 21.80
C VAL A 218 -0.16 -9.55 21.23
N VAL A 219 -1.05 -10.52 21.04
CA VAL A 219 -2.41 -10.28 20.52
C VAL A 219 -3.39 -11.17 21.27
N PHE A 220 -4.48 -10.57 21.75
CA PHE A 220 -5.63 -11.30 22.29
C PHE A 220 -6.56 -11.74 21.17
N HIS A 221 -7.06 -12.96 21.31
CA HIS A 221 -8.17 -13.40 20.49
C HIS A 221 -9.49 -12.75 20.99
N PRO A 222 -10.38 -12.28 20.08
CA PRO A 222 -11.56 -11.51 20.47
C PRO A 222 -12.68 -12.34 21.11
N SER A 223 -12.85 -13.61 20.74
CA SER A 223 -13.98 -14.45 21.20
C SER A 223 -13.59 -15.65 22.05
N GLN A 224 -12.49 -16.33 21.73
CA GLN A 224 -11.87 -17.40 22.52
C GLN A 224 -10.86 -16.87 23.54
N ASP A 225 -10.67 -17.57 24.66
CA ASP A 225 -9.63 -17.31 25.67
C ASP A 225 -8.23 -17.80 25.20
N LEU A 226 -7.86 -17.40 23.99
CA LEU A 226 -6.55 -17.66 23.38
C LEU A 226 -5.73 -16.38 23.30
N VAL A 227 -4.42 -16.57 23.46
CA VAL A 227 -3.43 -15.51 23.41
C VAL A 227 -2.33 -15.89 22.44
N PHE A 228 -1.93 -14.93 21.61
CA PHE A 228 -0.84 -15.07 20.67
C PHE A 228 0.34 -14.24 21.11
N SER A 229 1.53 -14.80 20.94
CA SER A 229 2.76 -14.10 21.24
C SER A 229 3.81 -14.43 20.18
N ALA A 230 4.53 -13.40 19.77
CA ALA A 230 5.62 -13.49 18.81
C ALA A 230 6.91 -13.01 19.46
N SER A 231 8.00 -13.66 19.07
CA SER A 231 9.32 -13.42 19.64
C SER A 231 10.41 -13.47 18.55
N PRO A 232 11.54 -12.79 18.75
CA PRO A 232 12.74 -12.93 17.93
C PRO A 232 13.37 -14.32 17.97
N ASP A 233 12.80 -15.28 18.71
CA ASP A 233 13.21 -16.69 18.70
C ASP A 233 12.65 -17.48 17.50
N ALA A 234 12.08 -16.78 16.51
CA ALA A 234 11.49 -17.32 15.29
C ALA A 234 10.21 -18.15 15.52
N THR A 235 9.65 -18.10 16.75
CA THR A 235 8.44 -18.83 17.10
C THR A 235 7.28 -17.90 17.40
N ILE A 236 6.10 -18.33 16.95
CA ILE A 236 4.82 -17.75 17.36
C ILE A 236 4.15 -18.81 18.22
N ARG A 237 3.77 -18.44 19.43
CA ARG A 237 3.14 -19.35 20.38
C ARG A 237 1.69 -18.97 20.61
N ILE A 238 0.86 -19.99 20.61
CA ILE A 238 -0.57 -19.93 20.91
C ILE A 238 -0.76 -20.49 22.32
N TRP A 239 -1.31 -19.68 23.19
CA TRP A 239 -1.50 -19.99 24.61
C TRP A 239 -2.98 -20.05 24.95
N SER A 240 -3.33 -20.99 25.81
CA SER A 240 -4.66 -21.06 26.42
C SER A 240 -4.61 -20.38 27.78
N VAL A 241 -5.45 -19.37 28.00
CA VAL A 241 -5.49 -18.62 29.27
C VAL A 241 -5.91 -19.50 30.45
N PRO A 242 -6.98 -20.31 30.38
CA PRO A 242 -7.41 -21.14 31.51
C PRO A 242 -6.39 -22.19 31.95
N ASN A 243 -5.64 -22.74 30.99
CA ASN A 243 -4.67 -23.81 31.27
C ASN A 243 -3.24 -23.28 31.51
N ALA A 244 -3.02 -21.97 31.32
CA ALA A 244 -1.72 -21.32 31.37
C ALA A 244 -0.61 -22.07 30.59
N SER A 245 -0.97 -22.74 29.49
CA SER A 245 -0.11 -23.66 28.77
C SER A 245 -0.07 -23.34 27.27
N CYS A 246 1.04 -23.72 26.64
CA CYS A 246 1.24 -23.55 25.20
C CYS A 246 0.44 -24.63 24.49
N VAL A 247 -0.60 -24.23 23.75
CA VAL A 247 -1.40 -25.16 22.94
C VAL A 247 -0.61 -25.55 21.69
N GLN A 248 -0.01 -24.55 21.05
CA GLN A 248 0.66 -24.76 19.77
C GLN A 248 1.82 -23.79 19.55
N VAL A 249 2.83 -24.25 18.80
CA VAL A 249 4.00 -23.47 18.40
C VAL A 249 4.07 -23.46 16.89
N VAL A 250 3.89 -22.29 16.29
CA VAL A 250 3.99 -22.08 14.85
C VAL A 250 5.39 -21.57 14.53
N ARG A 251 6.11 -22.33 13.69
CA ARG A 251 7.43 -21.97 13.16
C ARG A 251 7.31 -21.58 11.70
N ALA A 252 6.88 -20.36 11.45
CA ALA A 252 6.74 -19.84 10.10
C ALA A 252 8.03 -19.22 9.54
N HIS A 253 8.94 -18.85 10.43
CA HIS A 253 10.10 -18.01 10.13
C HIS A 253 11.36 -18.64 10.70
N GLU A 254 12.50 -18.36 10.05
CA GLU A 254 13.83 -18.77 10.53
C GLU A 254 14.55 -17.65 11.29
N GLY A 255 14.09 -16.41 11.09
CA GLY A 255 14.61 -15.20 11.70
C GLY A 255 13.67 -14.58 12.73
N SER A 256 13.91 -13.31 13.04
CA SER A 256 13.18 -12.61 14.10
C SER A 256 11.78 -12.23 13.64
N VAL A 257 10.74 -12.64 14.38
CA VAL A 257 9.36 -12.19 14.14
C VAL A 257 9.20 -10.78 14.69
N THR A 258 8.91 -9.82 13.82
CA THR A 258 8.84 -8.38 14.14
C THR A 258 7.41 -7.88 14.29
N GLY A 259 6.46 -8.50 13.59
CA GLY A 259 5.05 -8.15 13.67
C GLY A 259 4.12 -9.37 13.68
N LEU A 260 3.02 -9.24 14.41
CA LEU A 260 1.96 -10.23 14.55
C LEU A 260 0.60 -9.51 14.49
N SER A 261 -0.32 -10.01 13.66
CA SER A 261 -1.67 -9.47 13.54
C SER A 261 -2.67 -10.61 13.39
N LEU A 262 -3.77 -10.53 14.12
CA LEU A 262 -4.89 -11.44 14.00
C LEU A 262 -5.83 -10.98 12.88
N HIS A 263 -6.37 -11.92 12.11
CA HIS A 263 -7.39 -11.64 11.11
C HIS A 263 -8.77 -11.43 11.78
N ALA A 264 -9.65 -10.64 11.16
CA ALA A 264 -10.97 -10.33 11.71
C ALA A 264 -11.91 -11.56 11.88
N THR A 265 -11.63 -12.66 11.18
CA THR A 265 -12.35 -13.93 11.38
C THR A 265 -11.97 -14.60 12.70
N GLY A 266 -10.75 -14.38 13.20
CA GLY A 266 -10.21 -15.03 14.40
C GLY A 266 -9.46 -16.34 14.14
N ASP A 267 -9.54 -16.88 12.93
CA ASP A 267 -8.95 -18.20 12.60
C ASP A 267 -7.52 -18.11 12.04
N TYR A 268 -7.09 -16.92 11.58
CA TYR A 268 -5.81 -16.76 10.88
C TYR A 268 -4.91 -15.71 11.51
N LEU A 269 -3.60 -15.96 11.46
CA LEU A 269 -2.53 -15.07 11.90
C LEU A 269 -1.66 -14.64 10.73
N LEU A 270 -1.38 -13.34 10.68
CA LEU A 270 -0.31 -12.77 9.87
C LEU A 270 0.90 -12.53 10.75
N SER A 271 2.04 -12.96 10.23
CA SER A 271 3.33 -12.74 10.86
C SER A 271 4.30 -12.17 9.84
N SER A 272 5.15 -11.26 10.30
CA SER A 272 6.23 -10.68 9.52
C SER A 272 7.55 -10.94 10.22
N SER A 273 8.58 -11.22 9.43
CA SER A 273 9.91 -11.48 9.96
C SER A 273 11.00 -10.78 9.16
N ASP A 274 12.12 -10.62 9.86
CA ASP A 274 13.41 -10.30 9.29
C ASP A 274 14.22 -11.61 9.19
N ASP A 275 13.88 -12.44 8.19
CA ASP A 275 14.63 -13.68 7.94
C ASP A 275 15.87 -13.36 7.11
N GLN A 276 17.02 -13.74 7.64
CA GLN A 276 18.26 -13.79 6.90
C GLN A 276 18.34 -15.15 6.22
N VAL A 277 18.12 -15.21 4.90
CA VAL A 277 18.49 -16.42 4.16
C VAL A 277 20.00 -16.51 4.20
N ARG A 278 20.52 -17.44 5.01
CA ARG A 278 21.86 -17.95 4.75
C ARG A 278 21.76 -18.63 3.37
N PRO A 279 22.51 -18.17 2.35
CA PRO A 279 22.53 -18.90 1.09
C PRO A 279 22.85 -20.36 1.39
N SER A 280 22.13 -21.28 0.75
CA SER A 280 22.40 -22.71 0.84
C SER A 280 23.89 -22.97 0.59
N PRO A 281 24.50 -23.99 1.22
CA PRO A 281 25.89 -24.32 0.96
C PRO A 281 26.03 -24.92 -0.45
N GLY A 282 25.96 -24.06 -1.47
CA GLY A 282 26.51 -24.35 -2.79
C GLY A 282 28.04 -24.41 -2.70
N PRO A 283 28.72 -25.01 -3.69
CA PRO A 283 30.15 -25.20 -3.66
C PRO A 283 30.85 -23.85 -3.48
N GLN A 284 31.59 -23.72 -2.37
CA GLN A 284 32.39 -22.55 -2.02
C GLN A 284 33.30 -22.21 -3.22
N PRO A 285 33.28 -20.99 -3.79
CA PRO A 285 34.39 -20.53 -4.60
C PRO A 285 35.62 -20.42 -3.69
N LEU A 286 36.77 -20.86 -4.20
CA LEU A 286 38.05 -20.85 -3.50
C LEU A 286 38.35 -19.47 -2.87
N PRO A 287 39.01 -19.42 -1.70
CA PRO A 287 39.26 -18.18 -1.00
C PRO A 287 40.23 -17.30 -1.81
N CYS A 288 39.71 -16.23 -2.41
CA CYS A 288 40.56 -15.14 -2.90
C CYS A 288 41.11 -14.38 -1.69
N PHE A 289 42.40 -14.61 -1.40
CA PHE A 289 43.19 -13.79 -0.49
C PHE A 289 43.38 -12.39 -1.11
N SER A 290 42.45 -11.48 -0.90
CA SER A 290 42.73 -10.05 -1.00
C SER A 290 41.98 -9.29 0.10
N SER A 291 42.76 -8.58 0.91
CA SER A 291 42.42 -7.99 2.21
C SER A 291 41.56 -6.71 2.12
N LEU A 292 40.64 -6.60 1.16
CA LEU A 292 39.82 -5.40 0.97
C LEU A 292 38.40 -5.77 0.50
N CYS A 293 37.70 -6.56 1.32
CA CYS A 293 36.25 -6.71 1.19
C CYS A 293 35.58 -6.03 2.39
N THR A 294 35.13 -4.79 2.20
CA THR A 294 34.11 -4.18 3.05
C THR A 294 32.91 -5.13 3.16
N PRO A 295 32.25 -5.24 4.33
CA PRO A 295 31.12 -6.15 4.50
C PRO A 295 30.02 -5.74 3.52
N ARG A 296 29.86 -6.53 2.46
CA ARG A 296 28.76 -6.39 1.50
C ARG A 296 27.49 -6.69 2.29
N ALA A 297 26.61 -5.68 2.43
CA ALA A 297 25.32 -5.83 3.07
C ALA A 297 24.62 -7.06 2.49
N VAL A 298 24.37 -8.05 3.35
CA VAL A 298 23.69 -9.29 2.98
C VAL A 298 22.25 -8.88 2.66
N PRO A 299 21.67 -9.28 1.52
CA PRO A 299 20.30 -8.92 1.19
C PRO A 299 19.36 -9.49 2.26
N LEU A 300 18.70 -8.59 2.98
CA LEU A 300 17.61 -8.91 3.89
C LEU A 300 16.44 -9.35 3.01
N PHE A 301 16.07 -10.63 3.08
CA PHE A 301 14.91 -11.12 2.38
C PHE A 301 13.68 -10.92 3.28
N GLN A 302 12.69 -10.25 2.73
CA GLN A 302 11.45 -9.94 3.43
C GLN A 302 10.52 -11.16 3.37
N TYR A 303 10.01 -11.59 4.53
CA TYR A 303 8.99 -12.63 4.60
C TYR A 303 7.80 -12.19 5.43
N TRP A 304 6.63 -12.42 4.87
CA TRP A 304 5.41 -12.51 5.65
C TRP A 304 4.82 -13.90 5.46
N ALA A 305 4.20 -14.41 6.52
CA ALA A 305 3.57 -15.71 6.52
C ALA A 305 2.17 -15.62 7.09
N PHE A 306 1.24 -16.26 6.40
CA PHE A 306 -0.14 -16.43 6.81
C PHE A 306 -0.31 -17.84 7.37
N SER A 307 -0.75 -17.95 8.62
CA SER A 307 -0.85 -19.21 9.34
C SER A 307 -2.25 -19.40 9.88
N ASP A 308 -2.73 -20.64 9.86
CA ASP A 308 -3.98 -21.04 10.49
C ASP A 308 -3.75 -21.34 11.97
N ILE A 309 -4.61 -20.80 12.85
CA ILE A 309 -4.51 -20.96 14.31
C ILE A 309 -4.89 -22.38 14.72
N GLN A 310 -5.87 -22.99 14.06
CA GLN A 310 -6.47 -24.25 14.49
C GLN A 310 -5.57 -25.45 14.16
N THR A 311 -4.92 -25.39 13.01
CA THR A 311 -3.98 -26.42 12.57
C THR A 311 -2.53 -26.05 12.86
N GLY A 312 -2.23 -24.78 13.12
CA GLY A 312 -0.88 -24.20 13.20
C GLY A 312 -0.04 -24.42 11.95
N ARG A 313 -0.68 -24.72 10.81
CA ARG A 313 -0.01 -24.81 9.53
C ARG A 313 0.18 -23.42 8.95
N VAL A 314 1.32 -23.23 8.30
CA VAL A 314 1.61 -22.05 7.50
C VAL A 314 0.97 -22.26 6.14
N LEU A 315 -0.05 -21.47 5.81
CA LEU A 315 -0.79 -21.57 4.55
C LEU A 315 0.02 -21.00 3.39
N THR A 316 0.67 -19.88 3.62
CA THR A 316 1.46 -19.21 2.58
C THR A 316 2.58 -18.42 3.24
N LYS A 317 3.77 -18.49 2.66
CA LYS A 317 4.91 -17.66 3.00
C LYS A 317 5.38 -17.00 1.71
N VAL A 318 5.30 -15.68 1.66
CA VAL A 318 5.68 -14.91 0.46
C VAL A 318 6.97 -14.16 0.74
N THR A 319 7.85 -14.22 -0.25
CA THR A 319 9.12 -13.49 -0.29
C THR A 319 8.97 -12.26 -1.14
N ASP A 320 9.44 -11.11 -0.66
CA ASP A 320 9.54 -9.94 -1.50
C ASP A 320 11.01 -9.54 -1.69
N GLU A 321 11.52 -9.76 -2.91
CA GLU A 321 12.90 -9.44 -3.28
C GLU A 321 13.07 -7.97 -3.70
N SER A 322 11.97 -7.21 -3.84
CA SER A 322 11.99 -5.86 -4.44
C SER A 322 12.62 -4.78 -3.55
N SER A 323 12.68 -5.00 -2.23
CA SER A 323 13.30 -4.08 -1.28
C SER A 323 14.20 -4.86 -0.33
N GLY A 324 15.51 -4.61 -0.38
CA GLY A 324 16.49 -5.28 0.49
C GLY A 324 16.47 -4.84 1.96
N CYS A 325 15.31 -4.48 2.50
CA CYS A 325 15.15 -3.94 3.84
C CYS A 325 14.11 -4.70 4.66
N ALA A 326 14.42 -4.88 5.94
CA ALA A 326 13.65 -5.69 6.88
C ALA A 326 12.21 -5.15 7.10
N LEU A 327 11.27 -6.08 7.27
CA LEU A 327 9.93 -5.76 7.76
C LEU A 327 9.96 -5.47 9.25
N THR A 328 9.41 -4.32 9.64
CA THR A 328 9.30 -3.90 11.04
C THR A 328 7.94 -4.21 11.64
N CYS A 329 6.89 -4.14 10.83
CA CYS A 329 5.52 -4.33 11.30
C CYS A 329 4.62 -4.83 10.17
N ALA A 330 3.56 -5.54 10.57
CA ALA A 330 2.50 -5.97 9.68
C ALA A 330 1.16 -5.88 10.41
N GLN A 331 0.14 -5.37 9.72
CA GLN A 331 -1.18 -5.18 10.31
C GLN A 331 -2.29 -5.44 9.29
N PHE A 332 -3.30 -6.20 9.71
CA PHE A 332 -4.53 -6.35 8.94
C PHE A 332 -5.37 -5.08 8.97
N HIS A 333 -5.98 -4.77 7.83
CA HIS A 333 -7.09 -3.83 7.82
C HIS A 333 -8.32 -4.46 8.50
N PRO A 334 -9.18 -3.67 9.18
CA PRO A 334 -10.37 -4.19 9.84
C PRO A 334 -11.32 -4.98 8.93
N ASP A 335 -11.32 -4.70 7.62
CA ASP A 335 -12.15 -5.43 6.65
C ASP A 335 -11.58 -6.84 6.33
N GLY A 336 -10.33 -7.13 6.69
CA GLY A 336 -9.70 -8.46 6.56
C GLY A 336 -9.28 -8.87 5.16
N LEU A 337 -9.46 -8.03 4.13
CA LEU A 337 -9.04 -8.33 2.74
C LEU A 337 -7.68 -7.76 2.37
N ILE A 338 -7.24 -6.73 3.08
CA ILE A 338 -5.96 -6.08 2.82
C ILE A 338 -5.14 -6.08 4.10
N PHE A 339 -3.82 -6.12 3.94
CA PHE A 339 -2.90 -5.86 5.02
C PHE A 339 -1.75 -4.98 4.56
N GLY A 340 -1.22 -4.20 5.50
CA GLY A 340 -0.05 -3.38 5.28
C GLY A 340 1.17 -4.02 5.93
N THR A 341 2.30 -3.98 5.25
CA THR A 341 3.61 -4.30 5.84
C THR A 341 4.51 -3.07 5.73
N GLY A 342 5.08 -2.64 6.86
CA GLY A 342 6.00 -1.51 6.93
C GLY A 342 7.46 -1.98 6.98
N THR A 343 8.33 -1.28 6.24
CA THR A 343 9.79 -1.51 6.26
C THR A 343 10.52 -0.41 7.04
N MET A 344 11.77 -0.68 7.39
CA MET A 344 12.65 0.32 8.04
C MET A 344 12.88 1.58 7.19
N ASP A 345 12.81 1.44 5.86
CA ASP A 345 13.07 2.53 4.90
C ASP A 345 11.87 3.46 4.68
N SER A 346 10.92 3.46 5.62
CA SER A 346 9.67 4.24 5.52
C SER A 346 8.81 3.87 4.30
N GLN A 347 8.95 2.66 3.76
CA GLN A 347 8.06 2.16 2.72
C GLN A 347 6.92 1.36 3.34
N ILE A 348 5.72 1.56 2.80
CA ILE A 348 4.53 0.80 3.17
C ILE A 348 4.09 0.02 1.94
N LYS A 349 4.05 -1.31 2.08
CA LYS A 349 3.52 -2.20 1.05
C LYS A 349 2.13 -2.63 1.45
N ILE A 350 1.17 -2.46 0.55
CA ILE A 350 -0.21 -2.88 0.75
C ILE A 350 -0.42 -4.13 -0.08
N TRP A 351 -0.90 -5.18 0.56
CA TRP A 351 -1.16 -6.48 -0.04
C TRP A 351 -2.66 -6.71 -0.04
N ASP A 352 -3.19 -7.13 -1.20
CA ASP A 352 -4.52 -7.71 -1.30
C ASP A 352 -4.39 -9.23 -1.07
N LEU A 353 -5.32 -9.82 -0.31
CA LEU A 353 -5.30 -11.26 -0.01
C LEU A 353 -5.81 -12.13 -1.16
N LYS A 354 -6.40 -11.52 -2.20
CA LYS A 354 -6.95 -12.19 -3.38
C LYS A 354 -5.88 -12.63 -4.37
#